data_AF-A0A183TY76-F1
#
_entry.id   AF-A0A183TY76-F1
#
_cell.length_a   1.000
_cell.length_b   1.000
_cell.length_c   1.000
_cell.angle_alpha   90.00
_cell.angle_beta   90.00
_cell.angle_gamma   90.00
#
_symmetry.space_group_name_H-M   'P 1'
#
loop_
_entity.id
_entity.type
_entity.pdbx_description
1 polymer ?
#
loop_
_entity_poly.entity_id
_entity_poly.type
_entity_poly.pdbx_seq_one_letter_code
_entity_poly.pdbx_strand_id
1 'polypeptide(L)'
;MKSKPMKSSGSLKLLIVPTKLITLFGAVVPGLGCYACIAYTYVFQFYRVHNFISPDCPNVTISFPPISYSIGVWEPQRFLWLFVMFAHFPARLFYPLVNFFLSVSFLSNRFARKPKE
;
A
#
# COMPACT_ATOMS: atom_id res chain seq x y z
N MET A 1 18.88 30.16 -38.60
CA MET A 1 19.51 29.61 -37.37
C MET A 1 18.93 28.24 -37.07
N LYS A 2 19.76 27.19 -37.04
CA LYS A 2 19.35 25.79 -36.83
C LYS A 2 19.36 25.51 -35.32
N SER A 3 18.21 25.51 -34.67
CA SER A 3 18.11 25.18 -33.24
C SER A 3 18.36 23.68 -33.05
N LYS A 4 19.47 23.33 -32.38
CA LYS A 4 19.76 21.95 -31.97
C LYS A 4 18.81 21.57 -30.83
N PRO A 5 18.09 20.43 -30.87
CA PRO A 5 17.42 19.93 -29.69
C PRO A 5 18.47 19.45 -28.68
N MET A 6 18.42 20.05 -27.49
CA MET A 6 19.26 19.73 -26.34
C MET A 6 19.01 18.29 -25.88
N LYS A 7 20.05 17.47 -25.95
CA LYS A 7 20.08 16.05 -25.57
C LYS A 7 20.07 15.93 -24.04
N SER A 8 18.89 15.90 -23.42
CA SER A 8 18.71 15.55 -22.01
C SER A 8 18.80 14.04 -21.83
N SER A 9 20.03 13.51 -21.87
CA SER A 9 20.34 12.07 -21.80
C SER A 9 20.94 11.66 -20.44
N GLY A 10 20.75 12.47 -19.39
CA GLY A 10 21.37 12.25 -18.07
C GLY A 10 20.40 11.93 -16.91
N SER A 11 19.11 12.28 -17.01
CA SER A 11 18.19 12.22 -15.85
C SER A 11 17.08 11.15 -15.96
N LEU A 12 17.15 10.26 -16.97
CA LEU A 12 16.12 9.25 -17.24
C LEU A 12 16.49 7.83 -16.76
N LYS A 13 17.60 7.66 -16.02
CA LYS A 13 17.99 6.35 -15.44
C LYS A 13 17.59 6.20 -13.97
N LEU A 14 17.33 7.29 -13.25
CA LEU A 14 16.82 7.24 -11.87
C LEU A 14 15.31 6.96 -11.80
N LEU A 15 14.60 7.12 -12.91
CA LEU A 15 13.14 6.95 -13.04
C LEU A 15 12.74 5.58 -13.63
N ILE A 16 13.67 4.63 -13.72
CA ILE A 16 13.38 3.21 -13.96
C ILE A 16 13.51 2.50 -12.61
N VAL A 17 12.82 3.01 -11.59
CA VAL A 17 12.49 2.14 -10.46
C VAL A 17 11.45 1.17 -11.03
N PRO A 18 11.62 -0.16 -10.93
CA PRO A 18 10.70 -1.13 -11.52
C PRO A 18 9.33 -0.89 -10.91
N THR A 19 8.51 -0.18 -11.67
CA THR A 19 7.30 0.45 -11.17
C THR A 19 6.34 -0.61 -10.64
N LYS A 20 6.34 -1.74 -11.36
CA LYS A 20 5.65 -2.98 -11.04
C LYS A 20 6.08 -3.59 -9.71
N LEU A 21 7.36 -3.50 -9.34
CA LEU A 21 7.90 -4.07 -8.10
C LEU A 21 7.44 -3.26 -6.88
N ILE A 22 7.48 -1.92 -6.95
CA ILE A 22 7.01 -1.09 -5.83
C ILE A 22 5.51 -1.27 -5.61
N THR A 23 4.72 -1.34 -6.69
CA THR A 23 3.29 -1.63 -6.58
C THR A 23 3.03 -3.03 -6.03
N LEU A 24 3.86 -4.01 -6.39
CA LEU A 24 3.76 -5.37 -5.86
C LEU A 24 4.07 -5.40 -4.37
N PHE A 25 5.17 -4.79 -3.92
CA PHE A 25 5.49 -4.66 -2.50
C PHE A 25 4.40 -3.91 -1.74
N GLY A 26 3.91 -2.80 -2.30
CA GLY A 26 2.79 -2.06 -1.73
C GLY A 26 1.54 -2.91 -1.56
N ALA A 27 1.22 -3.80 -2.51
CA ALA A 27 0.07 -4.69 -2.42
C ALA A 27 0.28 -5.87 -1.46
N VAL A 28 1.50 -6.42 -1.38
CA VAL A 28 1.82 -7.61 -0.59
C VAL A 28 2.03 -7.27 0.90
N VAL A 29 2.57 -6.10 1.22
CA VAL A 29 2.83 -5.63 2.59
C VAL A 29 1.60 -5.66 3.52
N PRO A 30 0.42 -5.12 3.16
CA PRO A 30 -0.77 -5.22 4.01
C PRO A 30 -1.30 -6.66 4.14
N GLY A 31 -1.11 -7.50 3.11
CA GLY A 31 -1.45 -8.92 3.16
C GLY A 31 -0.60 -9.67 4.18
N LEU A 32 0.73 -9.51 4.10
CA LEU A 32 1.68 -10.07 5.07
C LEU A 32 1.41 -9.58 6.49
N GLY A 33 1.14 -8.28 6.67
CA GLY A 33 0.79 -7.71 7.97
C GLY A 33 -0.44 -8.38 8.59
N CYS A 34 -1.47 -8.64 7.78
CA CYS A 34 -2.70 -9.29 8.25
C CYS A 34 -2.42 -10.73 8.71
N TYR A 35 -1.69 -11.50 7.90
CA TYR A 35 -1.30 -12.87 8.27
C TYR A 35 -0.44 -12.93 9.52
N ALA A 36 0.50 -11.98 9.68
CA ALA A 36 1.34 -11.89 10.88
C ALA A 36 0.51 -11.59 12.13
N CYS A 37 -0.46 -10.68 12.05
CA CYS A 37 -1.39 -10.40 13.16
C CYS A 37 -2.18 -11.66 13.53
N ILE A 38 -2.78 -12.35 12.55
CA ILE A 38 -3.55 -13.57 12.78
C ILE A 38 -2.67 -14.66 13.43
N ALA A 39 -1.51 -14.96 12.86
CA ALA A 39 -0.59 -15.96 13.38
C ALA A 39 -0.17 -15.67 14.83
N TYR A 40 0.14 -14.41 15.15
CA TYR A 40 0.50 -14.02 16.51
C TYR A 40 -0.67 -14.23 17.50
N THR A 41 -1.92 -13.93 17.09
CA THR A 41 -3.09 -14.16 17.95
C THR A 41 -3.23 -15.65 18.29
N TYR A 42 -3.02 -16.52 17.30
CA TYR A 42 -3.10 -17.97 17.50
C TYR A 42 -1.96 -18.53 18.35
N VAL A 43 -0.74 -18.01 18.22
CA VAL A 43 0.41 -18.51 18.97
C VAL A 43 0.40 -18.03 20.42
N PHE A 44 0.06 -16.76 20.69
CA PHE A 44 0.22 -16.15 22.01
C PHE A 44 -1.08 -15.95 22.79
N GLN A 45 -2.24 -15.91 22.13
CA GLN A 45 -3.54 -15.55 22.75
C GLN A 45 -4.61 -16.64 22.58
N PHE A 46 -4.20 -17.90 22.29
CA PHE A 46 -5.11 -19.02 22.01
C PHE A 46 -6.21 -19.21 23.07
N TYR A 47 -5.86 -19.13 24.36
CA TYR A 47 -6.80 -19.30 25.47
C TYR A 47 -7.94 -18.28 25.44
N ARG A 48 -7.67 -17.04 25.03
CA ARG A 48 -8.68 -15.97 25.01
C ARG A 48 -9.55 -16.01 23.76
N VAL A 49 -8.99 -16.46 22.64
CA VAL A 49 -9.73 -16.70 21.39
C VAL A 49 -10.78 -17.79 21.57
N HIS A 50 -10.40 -18.90 22.20
CA HIS A 50 -11.33 -20.01 22.42
C HIS A 50 -12.44 -19.69 23.43
N ASN A 51 -12.23 -18.70 24.29
CA ASN A 51 -13.21 -18.18 25.25
C ASN A 51 -13.87 -16.89 24.76
N PHE A 52 -13.75 -16.56 23.46
CA PHE A 52 -14.38 -15.37 22.91
C PHE A 52 -15.89 -15.59 22.79
N ILE A 53 -16.63 -15.00 23.73
CA ILE A 53 -18.08 -14.98 23.74
C ILE A 53 -18.51 -13.62 23.18
N SER A 54 -19.30 -13.63 22.11
CA SER A 54 -19.83 -12.38 21.54
C SER A 54 -20.82 -11.75 22.55
N PRO A 55 -20.74 -10.43 22.82
CA PRO A 55 -21.65 -9.78 23.77
C PRO A 55 -23.13 -9.90 23.35
N ASP A 56 -23.39 -10.01 22.05
CA ASP A 56 -24.75 -10.13 21.49
C ASP A 56 -25.30 -11.56 21.52
N CYS A 57 -24.46 -12.57 21.76
CA CYS A 57 -24.82 -13.99 21.67
C CYS A 57 -23.96 -14.83 22.63
N PRO A 58 -24.34 -14.94 23.92
CA PRO A 58 -23.51 -15.56 24.95
C PRO A 58 -23.33 -17.08 24.80
N ASN A 59 -24.15 -17.73 23.97
CA ASN A 59 -24.19 -19.19 23.82
C ASN A 59 -23.49 -19.68 22.54
N VAL A 60 -22.80 -18.79 21.81
CA VAL A 60 -22.19 -19.11 20.52
C VAL A 60 -20.68 -18.89 20.64
N THR A 61 -19.95 -19.99 20.71
CA THR A 61 -18.48 -19.97 20.74
C THR A 61 -17.96 -19.92 19.31
N ILE A 62 -17.16 -18.91 19.00
CA ILE A 62 -16.58 -18.73 17.67
C ILE A 62 -15.12 -19.18 17.74
N SER A 63 -14.77 -20.26 17.03
CA SER A 63 -13.38 -20.74 16.97
C SER A 63 -12.44 -19.75 16.27
N PHE A 64 -12.97 -18.93 15.36
CA PHE A 64 -12.21 -17.93 14.61
C PHE A 64 -12.66 -16.53 15.01
N PRO A 65 -11.84 -15.76 15.75
CA PRO A 65 -12.19 -14.41 16.12
C PRO A 65 -12.13 -13.53 14.87
N PRO A 66 -12.92 -12.43 14.83
CA PRO A 66 -12.89 -11.55 13.67
C PRO A 66 -11.50 -10.94 13.49
N ILE A 67 -11.11 -10.70 12.23
CA ILE A 67 -9.78 -10.16 11.88
C ILE A 67 -9.55 -8.80 12.57
N SER A 68 -10.61 -7.99 12.70
CA SER A 68 -10.57 -6.74 13.46
C SER A 68 -10.22 -6.92 14.94
N TYR A 69 -10.64 -8.02 15.57
CA TYR A 69 -10.26 -8.36 16.93
C TYR A 69 -8.78 -8.76 17.02
N SER A 70 -8.29 -9.52 16.03
CA SER A 70 -6.89 -9.94 15.93
C SER A 70 -5.92 -8.79 15.64
N ILE A 71 -6.41 -7.64 15.18
CA ILE A 71 -5.60 -6.49 14.77
C ILE A 71 -5.75 -5.31 15.75
N GLY A 72 -6.98 -5.00 16.18
CA GLY A 72 -7.32 -3.71 16.79
C GLY A 72 -7.32 -3.68 18.32
N VAL A 73 -7.46 -4.83 18.98
CA VAL A 73 -7.65 -4.89 20.44
C VAL A 73 -6.32 -5.02 21.21
N TRP A 74 -5.25 -5.46 20.53
CA TRP A 74 -4.04 -5.93 21.21
C TRP A 74 -2.78 -5.17 20.78
N GLU A 75 -2.01 -4.74 21.77
CA GLU A 75 -0.60 -4.34 21.60
C GLU A 75 0.26 -5.61 21.75
N PRO A 76 1.28 -5.88 20.91
CA PRO A 76 1.92 -5.02 19.90
C PRO A 76 1.37 -5.14 18.46
N GLN A 77 0.39 -6.00 18.20
CA GLN A 77 -0.15 -6.26 16.86
C GLN A 77 -0.73 -5.01 16.21
N ARG A 78 -1.42 -4.18 17.00
CA ARG A 78 -1.98 -2.90 16.56
C ARG A 78 -0.90 -1.95 16.05
N PHE A 79 0.27 -1.88 16.71
CA PHE A 79 1.39 -1.06 16.28
C PHE A 79 2.01 -1.57 14.98
N LEU A 80 2.20 -2.88 14.85
CA LEU A 80 2.68 -3.50 13.62
C LEU A 80 1.73 -3.23 12.44
N TRP A 81 0.43 -3.36 12.66
CA TRP A 81 -0.58 -3.08 11.63
C TRP A 81 -0.62 -1.60 11.24
N LEU A 82 -0.58 -0.69 12.21
CA LEU A 82 -0.52 0.75 11.97
C LEU A 82 0.74 1.13 11.18
N PHE A 83 1.88 0.53 11.51
CA PHE A 83 3.13 0.75 10.77
C PHE A 83 3.03 0.29 9.31
N VAL A 84 2.47 -0.92 9.09
CA VAL A 84 2.21 -1.48 7.76
C VAL A 84 1.28 -0.57 6.95
N MET A 85 0.20 -0.06 7.57
CA MET A 85 -0.73 0.85 6.92
C MET A 85 -0.12 2.22 6.63
N PHE A 86 0.72 2.73 7.53
CA PHE A 86 1.46 3.98 7.33
C PHE A 86 2.50 3.86 6.20
N ALA A 87 3.08 2.68 5.97
CA ALA A 87 3.95 2.44 4.82
C ALA A 87 3.14 2.26 3.52
N HIS A 88 1.98 1.59 3.58
CA HIS A 88 1.13 1.32 2.42
C HIS A 88 0.45 2.58 1.86
N PHE A 89 -0.07 3.45 2.72
CA PHE A 89 -0.87 4.61 2.31
C PHE A 89 -0.10 5.62 1.42
N PRO A 90 1.12 6.06 1.79
CA PRO A 90 1.97 6.89 0.94
C PRO A 90 2.28 6.21 -0.39
N ALA A 91 2.62 4.92 -0.36
CA ALA A 91 2.94 4.16 -1.56
C ALA A 91 1.75 4.14 -2.55
N ARG A 92 0.52 4.11 -2.03
CA ARG A 92 -0.71 4.12 -2.85
C ARG A 92 -1.11 5.52 -3.34
N LEU A 93 -0.77 6.58 -2.61
CA LEU A 93 -1.10 7.96 -2.98
C LEU A 93 -0.09 8.57 -3.96
N PHE A 94 1.21 8.40 -3.70
CA PHE A 94 2.26 9.00 -4.52
C PHE A 94 2.36 8.38 -5.92
N TYR A 95 2.03 7.10 -6.06
CA TYR A 95 2.08 6.38 -7.33
C TYR A 95 1.18 6.96 -8.44
N PRO A 96 -0.14 7.05 -8.24
CA PRO A 96 -1.03 7.60 -9.24
C PRO A 96 -0.81 9.10 -9.44
N LEU A 97 -0.43 9.84 -8.39
CA LEU A 97 -0.13 11.27 -8.49
C LEU A 97 1.05 11.51 -9.42
N VAL A 98 2.19 10.85 -9.20
CA VAL A 98 3.37 11.01 -10.05
C VAL A 98 3.06 10.59 -11.48
N ASN A 99 2.35 9.47 -11.68
CA ASN A 99 1.96 9.02 -13.02
C ASN A 99 1.00 10.00 -13.72
N PHE A 100 0.04 10.57 -12.98
CA PHE A 100 -0.91 11.56 -13.50
C PHE A 100 -0.19 12.85 -13.90
N PHE A 101 0.65 13.41 -13.02
CA PHE A 101 1.43 14.60 -13.32
C PHE A 101 2.33 14.40 -14.54
N LEU A 102 3.03 13.25 -14.62
CA LEU A 102 3.90 12.96 -15.76
C LEU A 102 3.12 12.82 -17.07
N SER A 103 1.94 12.20 -17.03
CA SER A 103 1.04 12.07 -18.18
C SER A 103 0.49 13.43 -18.64
N VAL A 104 0.11 14.30 -17.71
CA VAL A 104 -0.35 15.67 -17.99
C VAL A 104 0.78 16.53 -18.57
N SER A 105 1.98 16.48 -18.00
CA SER A 105 3.15 17.18 -18.55
C SER A 105 3.51 16.69 -19.95
N PHE A 106 3.35 15.39 -20.22
CA PHE A 106 3.57 14.82 -21.55
C PHE A 106 2.49 15.28 -22.56
N LEU A 107 1.21 15.32 -22.15
CA LEU A 107 0.11 15.81 -22.99
C LEU A 107 0.28 17.30 -23.32
N SER A 108 0.64 18.12 -22.32
CA SER A 108 0.92 19.53 -22.48
C SER A 108 2.06 19.77 -23.49
N ASN A 109 3.16 19.01 -23.37
CA ASN A 109 4.28 19.04 -24.31
C ASN A 109 3.92 18.52 -25.73
N ARG A 110 2.87 17.71 -25.88
CA ARG A 110 2.34 17.30 -27.20
C ARG A 110 1.50 18.39 -27.84
N PHE A 111 0.63 19.06 -27.07
CA PHE A 111 -0.17 20.18 -27.56
C PHE A 111 0.69 21.39 -27.95
N ALA A 112 1.74 21.69 -27.18
CA ALA A 112 2.69 22.77 -27.51
C ALA A 112 3.48 22.54 -28.81
N ARG A 113 3.51 21.30 -29.35
CA ARG A 113 4.20 20.95 -30.60
C ARG A 113 3.30 20.89 -31.84
N LYS A 114 1.98 21.11 -31.72
CA LYS A 114 1.11 21.21 -32.90
C LYS A 114 1.53 22.46 -33.69
N PRO A 115 1.92 22.34 -34.97
CA PRO A 115 2.22 23.51 -35.79
C PRO A 115 0.94 24.34 -35.93
N LYS A 116 1.07 25.66 -35.76
CA LYS A 116 0.00 26.59 -36.13
C LYS A 116 -0.10 26.54 -37.65
N GLU A 117 -1.26 26.11 -38.16
CA GLU A 117 -1.60 26.20 -39.57
C GLU A 117 -1.57 27.65 -40.05
#